data_AF-A0A1U7MSZ0-F1
#
_entry.id   AF-A0A1U7MSZ0-F1
#
_cell.length_a   1.000
_cell.length_b   1.000
_cell.length_c   1.000
_cell.angle_alpha   90.00
_cell.angle_beta   90.00
_cell.angle_gamma   90.00
#
_symmetry.space_group_name_H-M   'P 1'
#
loop_
_entity.id
_entity.type
_entity.pdbx_description
1 polymer ?
#
loop_
_entity_poly.entity_id
_entity_poly.type
_entity_poly.pdbx_seq_one_letter_code
_entity_poly.pdbx_strand_id
1 'polypeptide(L)'
;MSAPLPRPRRVYGTLAAAEMVTWTLLLVGMVATYLLDAGHLPVRVGGGVHGFVFLAYVLVTLVVAVDQRWSVRDLALGLASAVVPYATVPFERSAERRGLLGDRWRLLQAGAPAGPAGRLVAAGLRRPVLAVLVGLVAVVGVFVLLLALGPPTQWFAGPEPLRPPAAV
;
A
#
# COMPACT_ATOMS: atom_id res chain seq x y z
N MET A 1 14.50 -18.90 -19.02
CA MET A 1 14.04 -19.55 -17.78
C MET A 1 13.10 -18.59 -17.07
N SER A 2 11.79 -18.86 -17.03
CA SER A 2 10.83 -17.99 -16.34
C SER A 2 10.98 -18.25 -14.83
N ALA A 3 11.40 -17.26 -14.05
CA ALA A 3 11.47 -17.41 -12.60
C ALA A 3 10.08 -17.78 -12.06
N PRO A 4 9.95 -18.80 -11.20
CA PRO A 4 8.66 -19.18 -10.64
C PRO A 4 8.12 -18.01 -9.81
N LEU A 5 6.88 -17.61 -10.11
CA LEU A 5 6.20 -16.55 -9.38
C LEU A 5 6.10 -16.91 -7.88
N PRO A 6 6.41 -15.97 -6.97
CA PRO A 6 6.17 -16.19 -5.55
C PRO A 6 4.69 -16.46 -5.29
N ARG A 7 4.40 -17.30 -4.30
CA ARG A 7 3.01 -17.61 -3.90
C ARG A 7 2.32 -16.34 -3.38
N PRO A 8 1.01 -16.13 -3.65
CA PRO A 8 0.32 -14.93 -3.20
C PRO A 8 0.42 -14.72 -1.69
N ARG A 9 0.25 -15.79 -0.91
CA ARG A 9 0.48 -15.79 0.55
C ARG A 9 1.85 -15.25 0.97
N ARG A 10 2.93 -15.63 0.25
CA ARG A 10 4.28 -15.14 0.58
C ARG A 10 4.43 -13.66 0.27
N VAL A 11 3.97 -13.20 -0.89
CA VAL A 11 4.02 -11.77 -1.26
C VAL A 11 3.23 -10.94 -0.25
N TYR A 12 2.02 -11.38 0.08
CA TYR A 12 1.15 -10.70 1.03
C TYR A 12 1.74 -10.67 2.44
N GLY A 13 2.23 -11.81 2.95
CA GLY A 13 2.88 -11.91 4.25
C GLY A 13 4.14 -11.07 4.37
N THR A 14 4.98 -11.02 3.33
CA THR A 14 6.18 -10.16 3.32
C THR A 14 5.79 -8.68 3.38
N LEU A 15 4.76 -8.25 2.66
CA LEU A 15 4.30 -6.87 2.72
C LEU A 15 3.64 -6.51 4.05
N ALA A 16 2.84 -7.40 4.63
CA ALA A 16 2.27 -7.19 5.97
C ALA A 16 3.37 -7.04 7.04
N ALA A 17 4.41 -7.90 6.99
CA ALA A 17 5.55 -7.79 7.89
C ALA A 17 6.37 -6.52 7.64
N ALA A 18 6.61 -6.16 6.37
CA ALA A 18 7.29 -4.92 6.03
C ALA A 18 6.53 -3.69 6.54
N GLU A 19 5.20 -3.67 6.36
CA GLU A 19 4.34 -2.59 6.82
C GLU A 19 4.43 -2.44 8.35
N MET A 20 4.39 -3.54 9.09
CA MET A 20 4.60 -3.57 10.55
C MET A 20 5.95 -2.96 10.96
N VAL A 21 7.04 -3.33 10.29
CA VAL A 21 8.38 -2.77 10.56
C VAL A 21 8.42 -1.28 10.27
N THR A 22 7.81 -0.83 9.17
CA THR A 22 7.77 0.59 8.82
C THR A 22 6.88 1.41 9.75
N TRP A 23 5.82 0.84 10.32
CA TRP A 23 5.06 1.45 11.41
C TRP A 23 5.94 1.71 12.62
N THR A 24 6.75 0.72 13.02
CA THR A 24 7.70 0.90 14.12
C THR A 24 8.69 2.02 13.80
N LEU A 25 9.25 2.07 12.58
CA LEU A 25 10.14 3.13 12.16
C LEU A 25 9.47 4.51 12.22
N LEU A 26 8.22 4.63 11.76
CA LEU A 26 7.46 5.88 11.83
C LEU A 26 7.21 6.30 13.28
N LEU A 27 6.77 5.38 14.15
CA LEU A 27 6.53 5.68 15.56
C LEU A 27 7.81 6.10 16.29
N VAL A 28 8.93 5.43 16.02
CA VAL A 28 10.26 5.83 16.53
C VAL A 28 10.63 7.22 16.00
N GLY A 29 10.40 7.49 14.71
CA GLY A 29 10.62 8.80 14.12
C GLY A 29 9.77 9.90 14.78
N MET A 30 8.50 9.60 15.08
CA MET A 30 7.61 10.52 15.80
C MET A 30 8.10 10.77 17.23
N VAL A 31 8.47 9.73 17.98
CA VAL A 31 9.02 9.89 19.34
C VAL A 31 10.31 10.72 19.30
N ALA A 32 11.23 10.40 18.40
CA ALA A 32 12.47 11.15 18.26
C ALA A 32 12.22 12.63 17.93
N THR A 33 11.33 12.91 16.98
CA THR A 33 11.02 14.29 16.57
C THR A 33 10.25 15.07 17.64
N TYR A 34 9.25 14.47 18.28
CA TYR A 34 8.30 15.21 19.13
C TYR A 34 8.57 15.10 20.64
N LEU A 35 9.23 14.04 21.10
CA LEU A 35 9.54 13.85 22.53
C LEU A 35 11.02 14.09 22.85
N LEU A 36 11.91 13.93 21.87
CA LEU A 36 13.37 14.05 22.06
C LEU A 36 13.98 15.25 21.30
N ASP A 37 13.14 16.10 20.69
CA ASP A 37 13.54 17.29 19.92
C ASP A 37 14.64 17.03 18.87
N ALA A 38 14.69 15.82 18.28
CA ALA A 38 15.73 15.40 17.34
C ALA A 38 15.58 15.98 15.91
N GLY A 39 14.80 17.07 15.76
CA GLY A 39 14.44 17.66 14.48
C GLY A 39 13.48 16.80 13.64
N HIS A 40 13.15 17.26 12.43
CA HIS A 40 12.12 16.65 11.58
C HIS A 40 12.62 15.54 10.64
N LEU A 41 13.93 15.30 10.57
CA LEU A 41 14.49 14.29 9.67
C LEU A 41 13.99 12.86 10.01
N PRO A 42 13.93 12.40 11.27
CA PRO A 42 13.46 11.06 11.62
C PRO A 42 12.02 10.79 11.16
N VAL A 43 11.08 11.69 11.47
CA VAL A 43 9.67 11.53 11.06
C VAL A 43 9.52 11.61 9.54
N ARG A 44 10.31 12.43 8.84
CA ARG A 44 10.29 12.51 7.37
C ARG A 44 10.74 11.21 6.71
N VAL A 45 11.84 10.62 7.20
CA VAL A 45 12.36 9.34 6.67
C VAL A 45 11.40 8.21 7.02
N GLY A 46 11.00 8.10 8.29
CA GLY A 46 10.07 7.06 8.74
C GLY A 46 8.72 7.13 8.03
N GLY A 47 8.15 8.33 7.92
CA GLY A 47 6.90 8.58 7.20
C GLY A 47 7.00 8.30 5.71
N GLY A 48 8.09 8.70 5.05
CA GLY A 48 8.30 8.42 3.64
C GLY A 48 8.40 6.93 3.34
N VAL A 49 9.22 6.20 4.13
CA VAL A 49 9.38 4.74 3.98
C VAL A 49 8.06 4.02 4.26
N HIS A 50 7.35 4.39 5.34
CA HIS A 50 6.05 3.82 5.67
C HIS A 50 5.01 4.07 4.58
N GLY A 51 4.86 5.32 4.13
CA GLY A 51 3.90 5.69 3.08
C GLY A 51 4.12 4.91 1.77
N PHE A 52 5.38 4.67 1.39
CA PHE A 52 5.69 3.85 0.21
C PHE A 52 5.26 2.39 0.39
N VAL A 53 5.59 1.78 1.53
CA VAL A 53 5.22 0.39 1.84
C VAL A 53 3.69 0.24 1.97
N PHE A 54 3.01 1.22 2.56
CA PHE A 54 1.56 1.30 2.64
C PHE A 54 0.91 1.24 1.24
N LEU A 55 1.39 2.05 0.28
CA LEU A 55 0.86 2.03 -1.09
C LEU A 55 1.11 0.70 -1.80
N ALA A 56 2.30 0.10 -1.60
CA ALA A 56 2.61 -1.22 -2.14
C ALA A 56 1.68 -2.31 -1.56
N TYR A 57 1.40 -2.26 -0.25
CA TYR A 57 0.47 -3.17 0.42
C TYR A 57 -0.96 -3.01 -0.11
N VAL A 58 -1.43 -1.78 -0.30
CA VAL A 58 -2.76 -1.49 -0.89
C VAL A 58 -2.86 -2.08 -2.30
N LEU A 59 -1.85 -1.85 -3.15
CA LEU A 59 -1.81 -2.38 -4.51
C LEU A 59 -1.88 -3.91 -4.53
N VAL A 60 -1.05 -4.58 -3.72
CA VAL A 60 -1.05 -6.05 -3.66
C VAL A 60 -2.35 -6.58 -3.07
N THR A 61 -2.95 -5.89 -2.10
CA THR A 61 -4.26 -6.25 -1.55
C THR A 61 -5.34 -6.23 -2.64
N LEU A 62 -5.35 -5.22 -3.51
CA LEU A 62 -6.28 -5.16 -4.64
C LEU A 62 -6.03 -6.30 -5.64
N VAL A 63 -4.77 -6.58 -5.97
CA VAL A 63 -4.39 -7.68 -6.88
C VAL A 63 -4.85 -9.03 -6.32
N VAL A 64 -4.56 -9.31 -5.05
CA VAL A 64 -4.96 -10.56 -4.38
C VAL A 64 -6.48 -10.63 -4.25
N ALA A 65 -7.17 -9.53 -3.93
CA ALA A 65 -8.62 -9.51 -3.85
C ALA A 65 -9.29 -9.88 -5.18
N VAL A 66 -8.77 -9.37 -6.31
CA VAL A 66 -9.25 -9.74 -7.64
C VAL A 66 -8.88 -11.19 -7.99
N ASP A 67 -7.62 -11.57 -7.77
CA ASP A 67 -7.14 -12.93 -8.06
C ASP A 67 -7.85 -13.99 -7.22
N GLN A 68 -8.20 -13.71 -5.97
CA GLN A 68 -8.81 -14.66 -5.05
C GLN A 68 -10.33 -14.43 -4.88
N ARG A 69 -10.94 -13.46 -5.59
CA ARG A 69 -12.38 -13.12 -5.53
C ARG A 69 -12.82 -12.83 -4.09
N TRP A 70 -12.09 -11.95 -3.42
CA TRP A 70 -12.49 -11.50 -2.10
C TRP A 70 -13.86 -10.82 -2.16
N SER A 71 -14.61 -11.00 -1.08
CA SER A 71 -15.81 -10.20 -0.85
C SER A 71 -15.42 -8.73 -0.66
N VAL A 72 -16.36 -7.80 -0.90
CA VAL A 72 -16.14 -6.37 -0.62
C VAL A 72 -15.76 -6.14 0.84
N ARG A 73 -16.32 -6.94 1.76
CA ARG A 73 -15.99 -6.91 3.19
C ARG A 73 -14.51 -7.26 3.43
N ASP A 74 -14.01 -8.34 2.83
CA ASP A 74 -12.61 -8.76 3.04
C ASP A 74 -11.63 -7.76 2.43
N LEU A 75 -11.97 -7.17 1.28
CA LEU A 75 -11.20 -6.07 0.71
C LEU A 75 -11.18 -4.86 1.65
N ALA A 76 -12.34 -4.44 2.15
CA ALA A 76 -12.43 -3.29 3.06
C ALA A 76 -11.63 -3.52 4.35
N LEU A 77 -11.73 -4.72 4.94
CA LEU A 77 -10.93 -5.09 6.12
C LEU A 77 -9.43 -5.11 5.82
N GLY A 78 -9.03 -5.61 4.65
CA GLY A 78 -7.64 -5.60 4.21
C GLY A 78 -7.09 -4.18 4.08
N LEU A 79 -7.83 -3.29 3.43
CA LEU A 79 -7.43 -1.88 3.28
C LEU A 79 -7.40 -1.16 4.64
N ALA A 80 -8.43 -1.35 5.47
CA ALA A 80 -8.50 -0.74 6.80
C ALA A 80 -7.35 -1.19 7.71
N SER A 81 -6.88 -2.44 7.57
CA SER A 81 -5.76 -2.96 8.36
C SER A 81 -4.43 -2.23 8.12
N ALA A 82 -4.26 -1.57 6.97
CA ALA A 82 -3.05 -0.78 6.68
C ALA A 82 -3.08 0.61 7.34
N VAL A 83 -4.26 1.07 7.78
CA VAL A 83 -4.41 2.38 8.44
C VAL A 83 -4.16 2.26 9.94
N VAL A 84 -4.50 1.11 10.53
CA VAL A 84 -4.33 0.86 11.96
C VAL A 84 -2.94 0.26 12.22
N PRO A 85 -2.11 0.87 13.09
CA PRO A 85 -0.79 0.36 13.40
C PRO A 85 -0.80 -1.13 13.77
N TYR A 86 0.14 -1.88 13.21
CA TYR A 86 0.33 -3.33 13.46
C TYR A 86 -0.85 -4.23 13.06
N ALA A 87 -1.92 -3.71 12.47
CA ALA A 87 -3.13 -4.50 12.16
C ALA A 87 -3.02 -5.34 10.88
N THR A 88 -2.07 -5.03 9.99
CA THR A 88 -1.80 -5.80 8.76
C THR A 88 -1.43 -7.25 9.06
N VAL A 89 -0.65 -7.51 10.10
CA VAL A 89 -0.21 -8.87 10.46
C VAL A 89 -1.34 -9.72 11.06
N PRO A 90 -2.14 -9.26 12.04
CA PRO A 90 -3.34 -9.97 12.48
C PRO A 90 -4.34 -10.21 11.34
N PHE A 91 -4.52 -9.23 10.45
CA PHE A 91 -5.37 -9.40 9.28
C PHE A 91 -4.83 -10.47 8.34
N GLU A 92 -3.54 -10.43 8.01
CA GLU A 92 -2.87 -11.43 7.17
C GLU A 92 -3.06 -12.83 7.72
N ARG A 93 -2.78 -13.04 9.02
CA ARG A 93 -2.97 -14.34 9.67
C ARG A 93 -4.45 -14.77 9.63
N SER A 94 -5.38 -13.85 9.82
CA SER A 94 -6.82 -14.13 9.72
C SER A 94 -7.24 -14.48 8.30
N ALA A 95 -6.72 -13.75 7.29
CA ALA A 95 -6.98 -14.00 5.88
C ALA A 95 -6.43 -15.36 5.45
N GLU A 96 -5.24 -15.72 5.95
CA GLU A 96 -4.63 -17.02 5.73
C GLU A 96 -5.48 -18.15 6.32
N ARG A 97 -5.89 -18.05 7.59
CA ARG A 97 -6.76 -19.06 8.24
C ARG A 97 -8.10 -19.23 7.53
N ARG A 98 -8.61 -18.17 6.92
CA ARG A 98 -9.85 -18.17 6.12
C ARG A 98 -9.65 -18.65 4.68
N GLY A 99 -8.43 -18.99 4.28
CA GLY A 99 -8.11 -19.45 2.92
C GLY A 99 -8.13 -18.35 1.86
N LEU A 100 -8.12 -17.08 2.26
CA LEU A 100 -8.28 -15.94 1.35
C LEU A 100 -7.04 -15.70 0.46
N LEU A 101 -5.85 -16.07 0.91
CA LEU A 101 -4.60 -15.78 0.20
C LEU A 101 -4.26 -16.78 -0.90
N GLY A 102 -4.73 -18.03 -0.80
CA GLY A 102 -4.42 -19.09 -1.76
C GLY A 102 -2.95 -19.53 -1.78
N ASP A 103 -2.72 -20.81 -2.08
CA ASP A 103 -1.36 -21.36 -2.25
C ASP A 103 -0.78 -21.07 -3.65
N ARG A 104 -1.66 -20.78 -4.62
CA ARG A 104 -1.33 -20.50 -6.02
C ARG A 104 -2.24 -19.39 -6.52
N TRP A 105 -1.76 -18.66 -7.52
CA TRP A 105 -2.49 -17.57 -8.19
C TRP A 105 -3.65 -18.11 -9.02
N ARG A 106 -4.89 -17.98 -8.54
CA ARG A 106 -6.06 -18.62 -9.17
C ARG A 106 -6.18 -18.26 -10.65
N LEU A 107 -5.95 -17.02 -11.06
CA LEU A 107 -6.08 -16.58 -12.46
C LEU A 107 -5.03 -17.18 -13.41
N LEU A 108 -3.97 -17.80 -12.86
CA LEU A 108 -3.01 -18.58 -13.64
C LEU A 108 -3.42 -20.05 -13.81
N GLN A 109 -4.35 -20.57 -13.00
CA GLN A 109 -4.83 -21.96 -13.10
C GLN A 109 -6.26 -22.07 -13.64
N ALA A 110 -7.10 -21.07 -13.36
CA ALA A 110 -8.48 -21.02 -13.79
C ALA A 110 -8.60 -20.57 -15.25
N GLY A 111 -9.75 -20.88 -15.87
CA GLY A 111 -10.12 -20.44 -17.21
C GLY A 111 -10.29 -18.91 -17.35
N ALA A 112 -11.09 -18.48 -18.33
CA ALA A 112 -11.20 -17.06 -18.72
C ALA A 112 -11.47 -16.12 -17.52
N PRO A 113 -10.70 -15.03 -17.35
CA PRO A 113 -10.91 -14.07 -16.27
C PRO A 113 -12.27 -13.39 -16.39
N ALA A 114 -13.00 -13.27 -15.27
CA ALA A 114 -14.25 -12.52 -15.22
C ALA A 114 -13.95 -11.00 -15.16
N GLY A 115 -14.58 -10.24 -16.06
CA GLY A 115 -14.52 -8.77 -16.07
C GLY A 115 -13.17 -8.17 -16.48
N PRO A 116 -13.10 -6.83 -16.61
CA PRO A 116 -11.89 -6.13 -17.02
C PRO A 116 -10.76 -6.21 -15.98
N ALA A 117 -11.08 -6.08 -14.69
CA ALA A 117 -10.09 -6.17 -13.61
C ALA A 117 -9.41 -7.55 -13.57
N GLY A 118 -10.18 -8.63 -13.72
CA GLY A 118 -9.64 -9.98 -13.81
C GLY A 118 -8.72 -10.17 -15.01
N ARG A 119 -9.05 -9.59 -16.17
CA ARG A 119 -8.19 -9.64 -17.36
C ARG A 119 -6.86 -8.89 -17.16
N LEU A 120 -6.91 -7.71 -16.55
CA LEU A 120 -5.71 -6.92 -16.24
C LEU A 120 -4.79 -7.65 -15.26
N VAL A 121 -5.33 -8.17 -14.16
CA VAL A 121 -4.56 -8.93 -13.18
C VAL A 121 -4.00 -10.20 -13.80
N ALA A 122 -4.79 -10.95 -14.57
CA ALA A 122 -4.32 -12.15 -15.27
C ALA A 122 -3.19 -11.83 -16.26
N ALA A 123 -3.29 -10.74 -17.02
CA ALA A 123 -2.25 -10.30 -17.94
C ALA A 123 -0.95 -9.94 -17.18
N GLY A 124 -1.06 -9.26 -16.04
CA GLY A 124 0.07 -8.96 -15.17
C GLY A 124 0.73 -10.23 -14.63
N LEU A 125 -0.06 -11.16 -14.08
CA LEU A 125 0.46 -12.42 -13.55
C LEU A 125 1.14 -13.29 -14.62
N ARG A 126 0.73 -13.20 -15.89
CA ARG A 126 1.40 -13.91 -17.00
C ARG A 126 2.75 -13.31 -17.38
N ARG A 127 3.02 -12.05 -17.01
CA ARG A 127 4.26 -11.32 -17.30
C ARG A 127 4.82 -10.73 -16.01
N PRO A 128 5.38 -11.56 -15.12
CA PRO A 128 5.65 -11.17 -13.73
C PRO A 128 6.63 -10.01 -13.60
N VAL A 129 7.68 -9.99 -14.42
CA VAL A 129 8.66 -8.89 -14.42
C VAL A 129 7.99 -7.58 -14.82
N LEU A 130 7.20 -7.58 -15.90
CA LEU A 130 6.47 -6.39 -16.33
C LEU A 130 5.47 -5.93 -15.27
N ALA A 131 4.75 -6.86 -14.63
CA ALA A 131 3.81 -6.52 -13.56
C ALA A 131 4.51 -5.88 -12.35
N VAL A 132 5.68 -6.39 -11.96
CA VAL A 132 6.48 -5.78 -10.88
C VAL A 132 6.96 -4.39 -11.28
N LEU A 133 7.48 -4.22 -12.51
CA LEU A 133 7.94 -2.92 -13.00
C LEU A 133 6.81 -1.90 -13.09
N VAL A 134 5.68 -2.27 -13.69
CA VAL A 134 4.49 -1.42 -13.79
C VAL A 134 3.93 -1.09 -12.41
N GLY A 135 3.85 -2.08 -11.52
CA GLY A 135 3.40 -1.88 -10.14
C GLY A 135 4.32 -0.93 -9.37
N LEU A 136 5.64 -1.08 -9.51
CA LEU A 136 6.61 -0.18 -8.90
C LEU A 136 6.47 1.24 -9.44
N VAL A 137 6.38 1.41 -10.77
CA VAL A 137 6.18 2.72 -11.40
C VAL A 137 4.87 3.35 -10.93
N ALA A 138 3.78 2.59 -10.83
CA ALA A 138 2.51 3.08 -10.32
C ALA A 138 2.62 3.54 -8.85
N VAL A 139 3.24 2.74 -7.99
CA VAL A 139 3.45 3.10 -6.58
C VAL A 139 4.32 4.35 -6.45
N VAL A 140 5.45 4.42 -7.16
CA VAL A 140 6.32 5.60 -7.17
C VAL A 140 5.58 6.83 -7.68
N GLY A 141 4.86 6.71 -8.79
CA GLY A 141 4.10 7.80 -9.38
C GLY A 141 3.04 8.35 -8.43
N VAL A 142 2.26 7.48 -7.79
CA VAL A 142 1.27 7.87 -6.79
C VAL A 142 1.96 8.48 -5.56
N PHE A 143 3.04 7.89 -5.08
CA PHE A 143 3.79 8.40 -3.93
C PHE A 143 4.34 9.81 -4.18
N VAL A 144 5.00 10.03 -5.32
CA VAL A 144 5.53 11.34 -5.71
C VAL A 144 4.41 12.35 -5.89
N LEU A 145 3.30 11.96 -6.51
CA LEU A 145 2.12 12.81 -6.65
C LEU A 145 1.58 13.24 -5.27
N LEU A 146 1.42 12.30 -4.34
CA LEU A 146 0.95 12.61 -2.98
C LEU A 146 1.92 13.53 -2.22
N LEU A 147 3.23 13.36 -2.40
CA LEU A 147 4.21 14.27 -1.83
C LEU A 147 4.13 15.67 -2.45
N ALA A 148 3.90 15.77 -3.75
CA ALA A 148 3.78 17.05 -4.47
C ALA A 148 2.50 17.81 -4.10
N LEU A 149 1.39 17.10 -3.90
CA LEU A 149 0.11 17.69 -3.48
C LEU A 149 0.12 18.16 -2.01
N GLY A 150 1.05 17.64 -1.20
CA GLY A 150 1.13 17.97 0.22
C GLY A 150 -0.05 17.41 1.03
N PRO A 151 -0.27 17.90 2.26
CA PRO A 151 -1.31 17.39 3.15
C PRO A 151 -2.73 17.56 2.57
N PRO A 152 -3.62 16.56 2.73
CA PRO A 152 -4.99 16.62 2.21
C PRO A 152 -5.85 17.75 2.80
N THR A 153 -5.46 18.28 3.96
CA THR A 153 -6.09 19.45 4.58
C THR A 153 -5.86 20.75 3.78
N GLN A 154 -4.90 20.77 2.85
CA GLN A 154 -4.56 21.94 2.05
C GLN A 154 -5.06 21.84 0.60
N TRP A 155 -5.51 20.68 0.15
CA TRP A 155 -5.91 20.46 -1.26
C TRP A 155 -7.09 21.33 -1.70
N PHE A 156 -7.91 21.77 -0.74
CA PHE A 156 -9.09 22.60 -0.98
C PHE A 156 -8.99 23.98 -0.30
N ALA A 157 -7.81 24.35 0.19
CA ALA A 157 -7.61 25.69 0.72
C ALA A 157 -7.73 26.69 -0.44
N GLY A 158 -8.72 27.60 -0.37
CA GLY A 158 -8.88 28.67 -1.36
C GLY A 158 -7.65 29.60 -1.38
N PRO A 159 -7.48 30.41 -2.44
CA PRO A 159 -6.43 31.42 -2.47
C PRO A 159 -6.52 32.30 -1.23
N GLU A 160 -5.39 32.50 -0.55
CA GLU A 160 -5.32 33.32 0.66
C GLU A 160 -5.89 34.71 0.35
N PRO A 161 -6.87 35.22 1.11
CA PRO A 161 -7.38 36.57 0.88
C PRO A 161 -6.21 37.55 1.04
N LEU A 162 -5.96 38.36 0.01
CA LEU A 162 -4.93 39.39 0.01
C LEU A 162 -5.05 40.23 1.29
N ARG A 163 -4.09 40.07 2.23
CA ARG A 163 -4.03 40.93 3.40
C ARG A 163 -3.82 42.38 2.92
N PRO A 164 -4.68 43.33 3.30
CA PRO A 164 -4.41 44.73 3.01
C PRO A 164 -3.09 45.14 3.69
N PRO A 165 -2.30 46.04 3.07
CA PRO A 165 -1.08 46.54 3.69
C PRO A 165 -1.44 47.15 5.05
N ALA A 166 -0.64 46.82 6.07
CA ALA A 166 -0.79 47.40 7.40
C ALA A 166 -0.72 48.92 7.27
N ALA A 167 -1.79 49.62 7.68
CA ALA A 167 -1.81 51.07 7.70
C ALA A 167 -0.68 51.54 8.63
N VAL A 168 0.28 52.26 8.05
CA VAL A 168 1.38 52.94 8.75
C VAL A 168 0.86 54.21 9.38
#